data_AF-A0A7V3HWS3-F1
#
_entry.id   AF-A0A7V3HWS3-F1
#
_cell.length_a   1.000
_cell.length_b   1.000
_cell.length_c   1.000
_cell.angle_alpha   90.00
_cell.angle_beta   90.00
_cell.angle_gamma   90.00
#
_symmetry.space_group_name_H-M   'P 1'
#
loop_
_entity.id
_entity.type
_entity.pdbx_description
1 polymer ?
#
loop_
_entity_poly.entity_id
_entity_poly.type
_entity_poly.pdbx_seq_one_letter_code
_entity_poly.pdbx_strand_id
1 'polypeptide(L)' 'TLDVDTALAIAGAAGVVGEPGGGLEAGLRYLSRQTVAIGGGTTEMARNVIGERVLGFPREYAADRGVPFSEVRHGGPR' A
#
# COMPACT_ATOMS: atom_id res chain seq x y z
N THR A 1 8.89 -5.13 1.55
CA THR A 1 10.11 -4.42 1.13
C THR A 1 11.20 -5.45 1.08
N LEU A 2 12.16 -5.31 0.16
CA LEU A 2 13.15 -6.36 -0.12
C LEU A 2 13.83 -6.91 1.15
N ASP A 3 14.17 -6.04 2.09
CA ASP A 3 14.71 -6.40 3.42
C ASP A 3 13.81 -7.40 4.18
N VAL A 4 12.55 -7.02 4.43
CA VAL A 4 11.59 -7.82 5.20
C VAL A 4 11.25 -9.13 4.49
N ASP A 5 11.16 -9.10 3.16
CA ASP A 5 10.87 -10.28 2.34
C ASP A 5 12.06 -11.27 2.37
N THR A 6 13.29 -10.74 2.34
CA THR A 6 14.52 -11.55 2.47
C THR A 6 14.67 -12.11 3.88
N ALA A 7 14.40 -11.32 4.92
CA ALA A 7 14.46 -11.78 6.31
C ALA A 7 13.47 -12.92 6.58
N LEU A 8 12.24 -12.84 6.04
CA LEU A 8 11.28 -13.94 6.13
C LEU A 8 11.78 -15.19 5.38
N ALA A 9 12.35 -15.01 4.18
CA ALA A 9 12.90 -16.13 3.41
C ALA A 9 14.02 -16.86 4.17
N ILE A 10 14.88 -16.12 4.88
CA ILE A 10 15.93 -16.70 5.74
C ILE A 10 15.32 -17.39 6.96
N ALA A 11 14.31 -16.78 7.60
CA ALA A 11 13.65 -17.34 8.79
C ALA A 11 12.88 -18.63 8.48
N GLY A 12 12.43 -18.83 7.24
CA GLY A 12 11.72 -20.02 6.80
C GLY A 12 10.48 -20.30 7.66
N ALA A 13 10.25 -21.57 8.02
CA ALA A 13 9.09 -21.97 8.81
C ALA A 13 9.04 -21.31 10.20
N ALA A 14 10.19 -20.93 10.76
CA ALA A 14 10.26 -20.30 12.08
C ALA A 14 9.65 -18.89 12.09
N GLY A 15 9.54 -18.24 10.92
CA GLY A 15 8.79 -16.99 10.76
C GLY A 15 7.27 -17.16 10.85
N VAL A 16 6.73 -18.39 10.81
CA VAL A 16 5.30 -18.67 10.81
C VAL A 16 4.85 -19.39 12.09
N VAL A 17 5.61 -20.38 12.53
CA VAL A 17 5.25 -21.25 13.67
C VAL A 17 6.23 -21.16 14.85
N GLY A 18 7.22 -20.26 14.78
CA GLY A 18 8.24 -20.10 15.82
C GLY A 18 7.74 -19.32 17.04
N GLU A 19 8.44 -19.50 18.16
CA GLU A 19 8.27 -18.67 19.36
C GLU A 19 8.96 -17.30 19.20
N PRO A 20 8.59 -16.28 19.99
CA PRO A 20 9.31 -15.02 20.04
C PRO A 20 10.83 -15.23 20.21
N GLY A 21 11.63 -14.55 19.38
CA GLY A 21 13.08 -14.71 19.32
C GLY A 21 13.58 -15.84 18.40
N GLY A 22 12.73 -16.80 18.01
CA GLY A 22 13.07 -17.89 17.10
C GLY A 22 12.95 -17.59 15.61
N GLY A 23 12.79 -16.31 15.22
CA GLY A 23 12.51 -15.90 13.83
C GLY A 23 11.08 -15.41 13.59
N LEU A 24 10.18 -15.58 14.56
CA LEU A 24 8.79 -15.08 14.51
C LEU A 24 8.71 -13.57 14.24
N GLU A 25 9.67 -12.78 14.73
CA GLU A 25 9.70 -11.33 14.51
C GLU A 25 9.77 -10.98 13.02
N ALA A 26 10.51 -11.73 12.20
CA ALA A 26 10.57 -11.51 10.77
C ALA A 26 9.19 -11.71 10.11
N GLY A 27 8.44 -12.73 10.55
CA GLY A 27 7.06 -12.96 10.10
C GLY A 27 6.09 -11.86 10.54
N LEU A 28 6.17 -11.42 11.79
CA LEU A 28 5.33 -10.33 12.30
C LEU A 28 5.62 -9.00 11.57
N ARG A 29 6.89 -8.69 11.30
CA ARG A 29 7.29 -7.55 10.48
C ARG A 29 6.78 -7.68 9.05
N TYR A 30 6.85 -8.88 8.48
CA TYR A 30 6.31 -9.17 7.15
C TYR A 30 4.81 -8.86 7.09
N LEU A 31 4.00 -9.34 8.03
CA LEU A 31 2.57 -9.04 8.06
C LEU A 31 2.30 -7.53 8.25
N SER A 32 3.08 -6.87 9.11
CA SER A 32 2.91 -5.45 9.43
C SER A 32 3.25 -4.50 8.27
N ARG A 33 3.99 -4.97 7.26
CA ARG A 33 4.44 -4.13 6.13
C ARG A 33 3.28 -3.51 5.34
N GLN A 34 2.14 -4.20 5.28
CA GLN A 34 0.97 -3.70 4.55
C GLN A 34 0.36 -2.48 5.25
N THR A 35 0.35 -2.47 6.59
CA THR A 35 -0.08 -1.32 7.38
C THR A 35 0.75 -0.09 7.07
N VAL A 36 2.07 -0.24 6.92
CA VAL A 36 2.97 0.86 6.56
C VAL A 36 2.74 1.33 5.13
N ALA A 37 2.44 0.43 4.19
CA ALA A 37 2.21 0.79 2.79
C ALA A 37 0.92 1.61 2.55
N ILE A 38 0.01 1.63 3.53
CA ILE A 38 -1.28 2.35 3.49
C ILE A 38 -1.29 3.51 4.51
N GLY A 39 -0.59 3.36 5.63
CA GLY A 39 -0.51 4.35 6.69
C GLY A 39 0.18 5.64 6.23
N GLY A 40 -0.53 6.76 6.33
CA GLY A 40 -0.02 8.06 5.87
C GLY A 40 -0.26 8.35 4.38
N GLY A 41 -0.95 7.45 3.68
CA GLY A 41 -1.22 7.52 2.24
C GLY A 41 -0.69 6.29 1.54
N THR A 42 -1.46 5.74 0.60
CA THR A 42 -1.01 4.53 -0.11
C THR A 42 0.23 4.81 -0.94
N THR A 43 0.99 3.77 -1.25
CA THR A 43 2.14 3.88 -2.16
C THR A 43 1.71 4.42 -3.53
N GLU A 44 0.49 4.11 -4.02
CA GLU A 44 -0.01 4.72 -5.27
C GLU A 44 -0.27 6.21 -5.11
N MET A 45 -0.85 6.66 -3.99
CA MET A 45 -1.03 8.09 -3.75
C MET A 45 0.31 8.83 -3.72
N ALA A 46 1.33 8.27 -3.04
CA ALA A 46 2.66 8.84 -3.02
C ALA A 46 3.27 8.93 -4.42
N ARG A 47 3.11 7.87 -5.24
CA ARG A 47 3.56 7.88 -6.64
C ARG A 47 2.84 8.94 -7.48
N ASN A 48 1.53 9.11 -7.30
CA ASN A 48 0.76 10.15 -7.98
C ASN A 48 1.22 11.55 -7.58
N VAL A 49 1.48 11.79 -6.28
CA VAL A 49 2.04 13.06 -5.80
C VAL A 49 3.39 13.36 -6.44
N ILE A 50 4.29 12.37 -6.53
CA ILE A 50 5.58 12.53 -7.20
C ILE A 50 5.37 12.86 -8.69
N GLY A 51 4.53 12.09 -9.40
CA GLY A 51 4.24 12.31 -10.81
C GLY A 51 3.69 13.71 -11.10
N GLU A 52 2.64 14.11 -10.39
CA GLU A 52 1.93 15.37 -10.67
C GLU A 52 2.64 16.60 -10.07
N ARG A 53 3.10 16.53 -8.82
CA ARG A 53 3.58 17.71 -8.08
C ARG A 53 5.09 17.90 -8.13
N VAL A 54 5.85 16.82 -8.30
CA VAL A 54 7.32 16.89 -8.37
C VAL A 54 7.80 16.87 -9.82
N LEU A 55 7.28 15.94 -10.62
CA LEU A 55 7.71 15.74 -12.01
C LEU A 55 6.86 16.49 -13.05
N GLY A 56 5.68 17.01 -12.65
CA GLY A 56 4.81 17.81 -13.52
C GLY A 56 4.08 17.01 -14.61
N PHE A 57 3.93 15.69 -14.43
CA PHE A 57 3.16 14.88 -15.37
C PHE A 57 1.68 15.24 -15.35
N PRO A 58 0.99 15.16 -16.51
CA PRO A 58 -0.43 15.36 -16.56
C PRO A 58 -1.13 14.31 -15.70
N ARG A 59 -2.08 14.79 -14.90
CA ARG A 59 -2.90 13.95 -14.04
C ARG A 59 -3.77 13.01 -14.87
N GLU A 60 -3.93 11.77 -14.41
CA GLU A 60 -4.76 10.78 -15.09
C GLU A 60 -6.22 11.26 -15.22
N TYR A 61 -6.89 10.91 -16.32
CA TYR A 61 -8.25 11.34 -16.58
C TYR A 61 -9.22 10.85 -15.50
N ALA A 62 -10.09 11.74 -15.01
CA ALA A 62 -11.16 11.45 -14.06
C ALA A 62 -12.43 12.09 -14.62
N ALA A 63 -13.45 11.28 -14.89
CA ALA A 63 -14.68 11.68 -15.58
C ALA A 63 -15.57 12.63 -14.76
N ASP A 64 -15.39 12.60 -13.45
CA ASP A 64 -16.13 13.32 -12.41
C ASP A 64 -15.36 14.53 -11.88
N ARG A 65 -14.24 14.91 -12.51
CA ARG A 65 -13.40 16.01 -12.04
C ARG A 65 -14.14 17.35 -12.11
N GLY A 66 -14.18 18.05 -10.97
CA GLY A 66 -14.80 19.37 -10.86
C GLY A 66 -16.32 19.31 -10.69
N VAL A 67 -16.89 18.11 -10.68
CA VAL A 67 -18.30 17.86 -10.38
C VAL A 67 -18.43 17.77 -8.85
N PRO A 68 -19.34 18.53 -8.23
CA PRO A 68 -19.67 18.33 -6.82
C PRO A 68 -20.03 16.88 -6.55
N PHE A 69 -19.65 16.33 -5.39
CA PHE A 69 -19.88 14.91 -5.08
C PHE A 69 -21.36 14.48 -5.26
N SER A 70 -22.31 15.38 -4.99
CA SER A 70 -23.75 15.16 -5.19
C SER A 70 -24.20 14.99 -6.64
N GLU A 71 -23.39 15.42 -7.60
CA GLU A 71 -23.67 15.38 -9.04
C GLU A 71 -22.87 14.27 -9.74
N VAL A 72 -22.04 13.51 -9.00
CA VAL A 72 -21.30 12.38 -9.53
C VAL A 72 -22.26 11.25 -9.88
N ARG A 73 -22.12 10.67 -11.08
CA ARG A 73 -23.00 9.61 -11.57
C ARG A 73 -22.87 8.36 -10.70
N HIS A 74 -23.88 8.08 -9.88
CA HIS A 74 -23.96 6.85 -9.09
C HIS A 74 -24.49 5.69 -9.94
N GLY A 75 -24.07 4.46 -9.64
CA GLY A 75 -24.65 3.26 -10.23
C GLY A 75 -26.11 3.13 -9.81
N GLY A 76 -27.04 3.35 -10.74
CA GLY A 76 -28.47 3.18 -10.51
C GLY A 76 -28.83 1.73 -10.15
N PRO A 77 -30.01 1.48 -9.57
CA PRO A 77 -30.46 0.13 -9.26
C PRO A 77 -30.46 -0.69 -10.55
N ARG A 78 -29.84 -1.87 -10.48
CA ARG A 78 -29.84 -2.86 -11.55
C ARG A 78 -31.23 -3.45 -11.74
#